data_AF-A0A970PKT8-F1
#
_entry.id   AF-A0A970PKT8-F1
#
_cell.length_a   1.000
_cell.length_b   1.000
_cell.length_c   1.000
_cell.angle_alpha   90.00
_cell.angle_beta   90.00
_cell.angle_gamma   90.00
#
_symmetry.space_group_name_H-M   'P 1'
#
loop_
_entity.id
_entity.type
_entity.pdbx_description
1 polymer ?
#
loop_
_entity_poly.entity_id
_entity_poly.type
_entity_poly.pdbx_seq_one_letter_code
_entity_poly.pdbx_strand_id
1 'polypeptide(L)'
;FVRYDVPSGLALGIAGLHDQLLTLALTSIVSLAFPQSYAMPALVVASAVFTCCFTIPILRESRLIGRGVSLREHTRDEVARMAVMKTLPVTARVLMAVLLILIAFVVSGGVLMFGFIVPLLAGIIASFLSATCITPYVWAAAASRTRSRR
;
A
#
# COMPACT_ATOMS: atom_id res chain seq x y z
N PHE A 1 5.53 -12.33 19.05
CA PHE A 1 5.73 -11.82 17.67
C PHE A 1 4.43 -11.31 17.04
N VAL A 2 3.74 -10.34 17.65
CA VAL A 2 2.64 -9.61 17.00
C VAL A 2 3.03 -8.14 17.01
N ARG A 3 3.60 -7.66 15.89
CA ARG A 3 4.09 -6.27 15.72
C ARG A 3 2.95 -5.27 15.53
N TYR A 4 1.72 -5.76 15.32
CA TYR A 4 0.56 -4.94 14.95
C TYR A 4 -0.62 -5.19 15.88
N ASP A 5 -1.18 -4.09 16.41
CA ASP A 5 -2.48 -4.13 17.08
C ASP A 5 -3.55 -4.60 16.08
N VAL A 6 -4.59 -5.31 16.55
CA VAL A 6 -5.70 -5.84 15.72
C VAL A 6 -6.21 -4.85 14.65
N PRO A 7 -6.47 -3.55 14.94
CA PRO A 7 -6.92 -2.61 13.92
C PRO A 7 -5.88 -2.31 12.83
N SER A 8 -4.59 -2.32 13.18
CA SER A 8 -3.51 -2.13 12.19
C SER A 8 -3.29 -3.38 11.35
N GLY A 9 -3.43 -4.57 11.96
CA GLY A 9 -3.37 -5.84 11.23
C GLY A 9 -4.52 -5.98 10.23
N LEU A 10 -5.74 -5.63 10.64
CA LEU A 10 -6.92 -5.65 9.76
C LEU A 10 -6.77 -4.67 8.59
N ALA A 11 -6.34 -3.43 8.87
CA ALA A 11 -6.12 -2.43 7.83
C ALA A 11 -5.06 -2.87 6.82
N LEU A 12 -3.93 -3.44 7.29
CA LEU A 12 -2.88 -3.96 6.42
C LEU A 12 -3.37 -5.16 5.57
N GLY A 13 -4.14 -6.06 6.18
CA GLY A 13 -4.70 -7.22 5.48
C GLY A 13 -5.68 -6.83 4.37
N ILE A 14 -6.57 -5.88 4.65
CA ILE A 14 -7.55 -5.38 3.66
C ILE A 14 -6.83 -4.63 2.53
N ALA A 15 -5.88 -3.74 2.86
CA ALA A 15 -5.10 -3.02 1.86
C ALA A 15 -4.32 -3.99 0.96
N GLY A 16 -3.63 -4.98 1.54
CA GLY A 16 -2.89 -5.97 0.75
C GLY A 16 -3.78 -6.86 -0.10
N LEU A 17 -4.93 -7.30 0.41
CA LEU A 17 -5.86 -8.12 -0.37
C LEU A 17 -6.43 -7.31 -1.55
N HIS A 18 -6.81 -6.05 -1.32
CA HIS A 18 -7.24 -5.13 -2.38
C HIS A 18 -6.15 -4.96 -3.45
N ASP A 19 -4.91 -4.66 -3.05
CA ASP A 19 -3.83 -4.37 -3.98
C ASP A 19 -3.43 -5.60 -4.79
N GLN A 20 -3.39 -6.78 -4.16
CA GLN A 20 -3.09 -8.03 -4.83
C GLN A 20 -4.17 -8.44 -5.84
N LEU A 21 -5.45 -8.28 -5.50
CA LEU A 21 -6.55 -8.56 -6.43
C LEU A 21 -6.53 -7.61 -7.62
N LEU A 22 -6.30 -6.31 -7.39
CA LEU A 22 -6.24 -5.31 -8.46
C LEU A 22 -5.04 -5.57 -9.38
N THR A 23 -3.87 -5.85 -8.79
CA THR A 23 -2.66 -6.17 -9.56
C THR A 23 -2.84 -7.45 -10.35
N LEU A 24 -3.44 -8.49 -9.77
CA LEU A 24 -3.74 -9.74 -10.45
C LEU A 24 -4.70 -9.53 -11.63
N ALA A 25 -5.78 -8.76 -11.44
CA ALA A 25 -6.75 -8.48 -12.48
C ALA A 25 -6.16 -7.70 -13.66
N LEU A 26 -5.34 -6.67 -13.39
CA LEU A 26 -4.65 -5.93 -14.45
C LEU A 26 -3.60 -6.80 -15.15
N THR A 27 -2.86 -7.58 -14.37
CA THR A 27 -1.83 -8.48 -14.90
C THR A 27 -2.42 -9.60 -15.76
N SER A 28 -3.61 -10.12 -15.43
CA SER A 28 -4.27 -11.15 -16.24
C SER A 28 -4.80 -10.62 -17.57
N ILE A 29 -5.16 -9.34 -17.64
CA ILE A 29 -5.51 -8.69 -18.92
C ILE A 29 -4.24 -8.49 -19.75
N VAL A 30 -3.16 -8.01 -19.13
CA VAL A 30 -1.89 -7.73 -19.79
C VAL A 30 -1.20 -9.01 -20.28
N SER A 31 -1.34 -10.12 -19.57
CA SER A 31 -0.76 -11.40 -19.98
C SER A 31 -1.33 -11.94 -21.30
N LEU A 32 -2.49 -11.45 -21.75
CA LEU A 32 -3.04 -11.75 -23.08
C LEU A 32 -2.30 -11.03 -24.21
N ALA A 33 -1.71 -9.87 -23.92
CA ALA A 33 -1.04 -9.02 -24.91
C ALA A 33 0.46 -9.32 -25.05
N PHE A 34 1.08 -9.94 -24.04
CA PHE A 34 2.52 -10.17 -24.00
C PHE A 34 2.87 -11.67 -23.88
N PRO A 35 3.89 -12.15 -24.62
CA PRO A 35 4.32 -13.55 -24.59
C PRO A 35 5.02 -13.94 -23.27
N GLN A 36 5.33 -12.97 -22.41
CA GLN A 36 6.06 -13.13 -21.14
C GLN A 36 5.13 -13.53 -19.97
N SER A 37 4.00 -14.19 -20.25
CA SER A 37 2.97 -14.52 -19.26
C SER A 37 3.44 -15.43 -18.12
N TYR A 38 4.50 -16.22 -18.35
CA TYR A 38 5.07 -17.14 -17.36
C TYR A 38 5.63 -16.45 -16.11
N ALA A 39 6.16 -15.23 -16.24
CA ALA A 39 6.78 -14.50 -15.12
C ALA A 39 5.78 -13.59 -14.37
N MET A 40 4.60 -13.38 -14.95
CA MET A 40 3.58 -12.46 -14.46
C MET A 40 3.08 -12.78 -13.03
N PRO A 41 2.83 -14.05 -12.65
CA PRO A 41 2.43 -14.37 -11.28
C PRO A 41 3.48 -13.99 -10.24
N ALA A 42 4.77 -14.15 -10.57
CA ALA A 42 5.85 -13.77 -9.67
C ALA A 42 5.90 -12.26 -9.44
N LEU A 43 5.59 -11.45 -10.47
CA LEU A 43 5.50 -9.99 -10.35
C LEU A 43 4.32 -9.55 -9.48
N VAL A 44 3.17 -10.24 -9.57
CA VAL A 44 2.02 -9.97 -8.69
C VAL A 44 2.43 -10.17 -7.23
N VAL A 45 3.07 -11.30 -6.92
CA VAL A 45 3.56 -11.56 -5.54
C VAL A 45 4.62 -10.54 -5.12
N ALA A 46 5.55 -10.18 -6.00
CA ALA A 46 6.56 -9.16 -5.72
C ALA A 46 5.95 -7.79 -5.39
N SER A 47 4.81 -7.44 -6.00
CA SER A 47 4.14 -6.16 -5.75
C SER A 47 3.64 -6.00 -4.31
N ALA A 48 3.44 -7.10 -3.56
CA ALA A 48 3.02 -7.06 -2.15
C ALA A 48 4.03 -6.32 -1.26
N VAL A 49 5.30 -6.27 -1.67
CA VAL A 49 6.33 -5.49 -0.98
C VAL A 49 5.98 -4.00 -1.00
N PHE A 50 5.48 -3.48 -2.12
CA PHE A 50 5.10 -2.07 -2.25
C PHE A 50 3.93 -1.72 -1.34
N THR A 51 2.92 -2.58 -1.23
CA THR A 51 1.84 -2.42 -0.24
C THR A 51 2.43 -2.22 1.16
N CYS A 52 3.38 -3.06 1.55
CA CYS A 52 4.01 -2.96 2.87
C CYS A 52 4.80 -1.65 3.02
N CYS A 53 5.58 -1.26 2.01
CA CYS A 53 6.39 -0.05 2.02
C CYS A 53 5.56 1.24 2.18
N PHE A 54 4.38 1.32 1.55
CA PHE A 54 3.50 2.49 1.67
C PHE A 54 2.59 2.44 2.90
N THR A 55 2.04 1.28 3.24
CA THR A 55 1.01 1.13 4.27
C THR A 55 1.58 1.16 5.69
N ILE A 56 2.76 0.54 5.91
CA ILE A 56 3.35 0.41 7.26
C ILE A 56 3.68 1.77 7.90
N PRO A 57 4.32 2.73 7.20
CA PRO A 57 4.60 4.05 7.77
C PRO A 57 3.33 4.77 8.23
N ILE A 58 2.26 4.73 7.42
CA ILE A 58 0.96 5.36 7.74
C ILE A 58 0.36 4.73 9.01
N LEU A 59 0.36 3.40 9.10
CA LEU A 59 -0.14 2.67 10.28
C LEU A 59 0.71 2.90 11.53
N ARG A 60 2.00 3.20 11.37
CA ARG A 60 2.86 3.55 12.50
C ARG A 60 2.50 4.94 13.01
N GLU A 61 2.39 5.93 12.14
CA GLU A 61 2.03 7.30 12.55
C GLU A 61 0.60 7.39 13.07
N SER A 62 -0.37 6.68 12.48
CA SER A 62 -1.75 6.67 12.99
C SER A 62 -1.84 6.14 14.43
N ARG A 63 -1.04 5.12 14.77
CA ARG A 63 -0.92 4.61 16.14
C ARG A 63 -0.24 5.59 17.08
N LEU A 64 0.84 6.24 16.64
CA LEU A 64 1.56 7.21 17.48
C LEU A 64 0.68 8.42 17.81
N ILE A 65 0.02 8.99 16.80
CA ILE A 65 -0.91 10.11 16.97
C ILE A 65 -2.13 9.67 17.79
N GLY A 66 -2.70 8.48 17.50
CA GLY A 66 -3.84 7.95 18.23
C GLY A 66 -3.59 7.62 19.70
N ARG A 67 -2.32 7.44 20.13
CA ARG A 67 -1.94 7.31 21.54
C ARG A 67 -1.64 8.64 22.23
N GLY A 68 -1.12 9.61 21.47
CA GLY A 68 -0.70 10.91 22.00
C GLY A 68 -1.81 11.97 22.06
N VAL A 69 -2.87 11.81 21.28
CA VAL A 69 -3.93 12.82 21.16
C VAL A 69 -5.15 12.47 22.00
N SER A 70 -5.70 13.48 22.69
CA SER A 70 -6.98 13.36 23.41
C SER A 70 -8.14 13.22 22.42
N LEU A 71 -8.89 12.11 22.52
CA LEU A 71 -10.09 11.86 21.70
C LEU A 71 -11.25 12.84 21.95
N ARG A 72 -11.12 13.71 22.98
CA ARG A 72 -12.07 14.79 23.25
C ARG A 72 -11.89 15.95 22.26
N GLU A 73 -10.69 16.10 21.70
CA GLU A 73 -10.32 17.20 20.80
C GLU A 73 -10.28 16.76 19.33
N HIS A 74 -9.95 15.49 19.06
CA HIS A 74 -9.82 14.99 17.69
C HIS A 74 -10.63 13.73 17.43
N THR A 75 -11.37 13.74 16.32
CA THR A 75 -12.04 12.53 15.80
C THR A 75 -11.00 11.56 15.23
N ARG A 76 -11.36 10.28 15.13
CA ARG A 76 -10.42 9.24 14.64
C ARG A 76 -10.10 9.38 13.17
N ASP A 77 -11.03 9.92 12.40
CA ASP A 77 -10.81 10.23 10.98
C ASP A 77 -9.82 11.40 10.83
N GLU A 78 -9.89 12.40 11.73
CA GLU A 78 -8.90 13.48 11.81
C GLU A 78 -7.50 12.95 12.13
N VAL A 79 -7.39 12.04 13.10
CA VAL A 79 -6.12 11.36 13.46
C VAL A 79 -5.55 10.60 12.28
N ALA A 80 -6.41 9.90 11.53
CA ALA A 80 -6.00 9.15 10.35
C ALA A 80 -5.53 10.08 9.22
N ARG A 81 -6.23 11.19 8.98
CA ARG A 81 -5.84 12.22 8.00
C ARG A 81 -4.50 12.88 8.36
N MET A 82 -4.30 13.23 9.64
CA MET A 82 -3.04 13.78 10.13
C MET A 82 -1.87 12.80 9.91
N ALA A 83 -2.10 11.50 10.11
CA ALA A 83 -1.08 10.48 9.85
C ALA A 83 -0.67 10.41 8.37
N VAL A 84 -1.62 10.51 7.44
CA VAL A 84 -1.32 10.56 6.00
C VAL A 84 -0.50 11.81 5.68
N MET A 85 -0.92 12.99 6.13
CA MET A 85 -0.20 14.24 5.88
C MET A 85 1.25 14.21 6.41
N LYS A 86 1.44 13.66 7.61
CA LYS A 86 2.77 13.54 8.23
C LYS A 86 3.68 12.53 7.52
N THR A 87 3.11 11.54 6.84
CA THR A 87 3.86 10.49 6.13
C THR A 87 4.10 10.79 4.65
N LEU A 88 3.45 11.81 4.08
CA LEU A 88 3.70 12.30 2.72
C LEU A 88 5.20 12.43 2.33
N PRO A 89 6.09 13.06 3.13
CA PRO A 89 7.49 13.17 2.73
C PRO A 89 8.22 11.82 2.71
N VAL A 90 7.74 10.83 3.47
CA VAL A 90 8.29 9.46 3.44
C VAL A 90 7.77 8.72 2.22
N THR A 91 6.46 8.75 1.96
CA THR A 91 5.86 8.08 0.81
C THR A 91 6.35 8.66 -0.51
N ALA A 92 6.56 9.98 -0.60
CA ALA A 92 7.15 10.63 -1.76
C ALA A 92 8.60 10.16 -2.05
N ARG A 93 9.42 9.99 -1.00
CA ARG A 93 10.79 9.45 -1.16
C ARG A 93 10.79 8.00 -1.62
N VAL A 94 9.90 7.18 -1.08
CA VAL A 94 9.73 5.79 -1.53
C VAL A 94 9.29 5.75 -2.99
N LEU A 95 8.30 6.56 -3.37
CA LEU A 95 7.82 6.65 -4.75
C LEU A 95 8.94 7.07 -5.71
N MET A 96 9.73 8.09 -5.34
CA MET A 96 10.88 8.53 -6.13
C MET A 96 11.90 7.41 -6.32
N ALA A 97 12.25 6.67 -5.27
CA ALA A 97 13.18 5.54 -5.36
C ALA A 97 12.64 4.43 -6.28
N VAL A 98 11.36 4.09 -6.16
CA VAL A 98 10.70 3.09 -7.01
C VAL A 98 10.68 3.53 -8.47
N LEU A 99 10.37 4.80 -8.75
CA LEU A 99 10.40 5.35 -10.11
C LEU A 99 11.81 5.29 -10.72
N LEU A 100 12.85 5.61 -9.95
CA LEU A 100 14.23 5.50 -10.41
C LEU A 100 14.61 4.06 -10.76
N ILE A 101 14.19 3.09 -9.94
CA ILE A 101 14.40 1.66 -10.21
C ILE A 101 13.68 1.23 -11.49
N LEU A 102 12.42 1.67 -11.68
CA LEU A 102 11.67 1.37 -12.90
C LEU A 102 12.30 1.98 -14.14
N ILE A 103 12.77 3.23 -14.07
CA ILE A 103 13.48 3.89 -15.18
C ILE A 103 14.75 3.11 -15.51
N ALA A 104 15.56 2.76 -14.51
CA ALA A 104 16.77 1.96 -14.72
C ALA A 104 16.43 0.61 -15.39
N PHE A 105 15.35 -0.05 -14.94
CA PHE A 105 14.88 -1.31 -15.49
C PHE A 105 14.43 -1.20 -16.97
N VAL A 106 13.67 -0.16 -17.32
CA VAL A 106 13.28 0.14 -18.72
C VAL A 106 14.52 0.33 -19.59
N VAL A 107 15.44 1.18 -19.13
CA VAL A 107 16.63 1.57 -19.90
C VAL A 107 17.56 0.37 -20.09
N SER A 108 17.69 -0.50 -19.08
CA SER A 108 18.62 -1.63 -19.14
C SER A 108 18.13 -2.82 -19.98
N GLY A 109 16.83 -3.12 -19.99
CA GLY A 109 16.35 -4.40 -20.55
C GLY A 109 15.54 -4.32 -21.85
N GLY A 110 15.34 -3.13 -22.41
CA GLY A 110 14.79 -2.97 -23.77
C GLY A 110 13.35 -3.45 -23.93
N VAL A 111 12.98 -3.86 -25.16
CA VAL A 111 11.57 -4.06 -25.56
C VAL A 111 10.87 -5.19 -24.78
N LEU A 112 11.63 -6.19 -24.33
CA LEU A 112 11.12 -7.32 -23.55
C LEU A 112 10.65 -6.92 -22.15
N MET A 113 11.22 -5.86 -21.55
CA MET A 113 10.88 -5.42 -20.19
C MET A 113 9.55 -4.68 -20.11
N PHE A 114 9.03 -4.15 -21.23
CA PHE A 114 7.75 -3.43 -21.22
C PHE A 114 6.59 -4.32 -20.72
N GLY A 115 6.61 -5.62 -21.03
CA GLY A 115 5.63 -6.56 -20.51
C GLY A 115 5.70 -6.73 -18.99
N PHE A 116 6.89 -6.64 -18.39
CA PHE A 116 7.11 -6.80 -16.94
C PHE A 116 6.79 -5.55 -16.12
N ILE A 117 6.85 -4.38 -16.75
CA ILE A 117 6.65 -3.09 -16.09
C ILE A 117 5.19 -2.85 -15.75
N VAL A 118 4.26 -3.29 -16.60
CA VAL A 118 2.83 -2.99 -16.43
C VAL A 118 2.28 -3.60 -15.12
N PRO A 119 2.54 -4.87 -14.78
CA PRO A 119 2.17 -5.43 -13.47
C PRO A 119 2.78 -4.67 -12.28
N LEU A 120 4.05 -4.28 -12.40
CA LEU A 120 4.75 -3.56 -11.32
C LEU A 120 4.16 -2.17 -11.12
N LEU A 121 3.93 -1.41 -12.20
CA LEU A 121 3.28 -0.10 -12.17
C LEU A 121 1.87 -0.20 -11.60
N ALA A 122 1.08 -1.19 -12.04
CA ALA A 122 -0.24 -1.45 -11.52
C ALA A 122 -0.21 -1.67 -10.00
N GLY A 123 0.71 -2.52 -9.52
CA GLY A 123 0.88 -2.78 -8.10
C GLY A 123 1.34 -1.56 -7.29
N ILE A 124 2.21 -0.73 -7.84
CA ILE A 124 2.67 0.51 -7.18
C ILE A 124 1.52 1.52 -7.06
N ILE A 125 0.78 1.74 -8.14
CA ILE A 125 -0.35 2.68 -8.15
C ILE A 125 -1.46 2.19 -7.22
N ALA A 126 -1.79 0.90 -7.28
CA ALA A 126 -2.73 0.26 -6.37
C ALA A 126 -2.32 0.49 -4.91
N SER A 127 -1.07 0.17 -4.59
CA SER A 127 -0.52 0.30 -3.24
C SER A 127 -0.50 1.74 -2.73
N PHE A 128 -0.15 2.69 -3.61
CA PHE A 128 -0.14 4.11 -3.24
C PHE A 128 -1.54 4.62 -2.92
N LEU A 129 -2.52 4.35 -3.80
CA LEU A 129 -3.91 4.76 -3.60
C LEU A 129 -4.55 4.08 -2.39
N SER A 130 -4.30 2.79 -2.20
CA SER A 130 -4.81 2.02 -1.07
C SER A 130 -4.23 2.50 0.25
N ALA A 131 -2.95 2.85 0.28
CA ALA A 131 -2.28 3.41 1.45
C ALA A 131 -2.86 4.79 1.84
N THR A 132 -3.17 5.66 0.87
CA THR A 132 -3.69 7.01 1.16
C THR A 132 -5.20 7.05 1.38
N CYS A 133 -5.98 6.23 0.69
CA CYS A 133 -7.43 6.36 0.61
C CYS A 133 -8.21 5.25 1.32
N ILE A 134 -7.61 4.08 1.57
CA ILE A 134 -8.33 2.93 2.17
C ILE A 134 -7.82 2.70 3.59
N THR A 135 -6.52 2.51 3.73
CA THR A 135 -5.83 2.21 5.01
C THR A 135 -6.23 3.12 6.18
N PRO A 136 -6.21 4.47 6.07
CA PRO A 136 -6.50 5.35 7.20
C PRO A 136 -7.94 5.20 7.72
N TYR A 137 -8.93 5.10 6.81
CA TYR A 137 -10.34 4.96 7.18
C TYR A 137 -10.65 3.58 7.75
N VAL A 138 -10.07 2.52 7.16
CA VAL A 138 -10.21 1.15 7.68
C VAL A 138 -9.61 1.06 9.07
N TRP A 139 -8.45 1.69 9.32
CA TRP A 139 -7.86 1.74 10.64
C TRP A 139 -8.75 2.49 11.65
N ALA A 140 -9.30 3.66 11.28
CA ALA A 140 -10.18 4.45 12.14
C ALA A 140 -11.45 3.67 12.53
N ALA A 141 -12.07 2.99 11.56
CA ALA A 141 -13.25 2.14 11.76
C ALA A 141 -12.94 0.88 12.59
N ALA A 142 -11.80 0.23 12.37
CA ALA A 142 -11.41 -0.95 13.16
C ALA A 142 -11.05 -0.58 14.60
N ALA A 143 -10.39 0.56 14.78
CA ALA A 143 -10.06 1.07 16.10
C ALA A 143 -11.34 1.36 16.90
N SER A 144 -12.38 1.95 16.28
CA SER A 144 -13.62 2.34 16.97
C SER A 144 -14.36 1.14 17.56
N ARG A 145 -14.45 0.05 16.78
CA ARG A 145 -15.08 -1.21 17.21
C ARG A 145 -14.32 -1.94 18.32
N THR A 146 -12.99 -1.89 18.30
CA THR A 146 -12.17 -2.63 19.29
C THR A 146 -12.31 -2.07 20.70
N ARG A 147 -12.63 -0.76 20.85
CA ARG A 147 -12.84 -0.13 22.16
C ARG A 147 -14.26 -0.30 22.69
N SER A 148 -15.29 -0.44 21.84
CA SER A 148 -16.65 -0.77 22.29
C SER A 148 -16.75 -2.14 22.97
N ARG A 149 -15.77 -3.03 22.77
CA ARG A 149 -15.70 -4.36 23.39
C ARG A 149 -14.87 -4.40 24.69
N ARG A 150 -14.27 -3.29 25.12
CA ARG A 150 -13.55 -3.17 26.40
C ARG A 150 -14.23 -2.14 27.28
#